data_AF-R0E6D4-F1
#
_entry.id   AF-R0E6D4-F1
#
_cell.length_a   1.000
_cell.length_b   1.000
_cell.length_c   1.000
_cell.angle_alpha   90.00
_cell.angle_beta   90.00
_cell.angle_gamma   90.00
#
_symmetry.space_group_name_H-M   'P 1'
#
loop_
_entity.id
_entity.type
_entity.pdbx_description
1 polymer ?
#
loop_
_entity_poly.entity_id
_entity_poly.type
_entity_poly.pdbx_seq_one_letter_code
_entity_poly.pdbx_strand_id
1 'polypeptide(L)' 'MAQCVQIVNGQFQLDSASASSCTGYLLLTADEVALLHALPPLSVSDGALIGGAILGCWGLAFVFRAAGRLIFQRDGSEE' A
#
# COMPACT_ATOMS: atom_id res chain seq x y z
N MET A 1 18.28 0.71 -24.47
CA MET A 1 17.57 -0.50 -24.95
C MET A 1 16.19 -0.50 -24.33
N ALA A 2 15.15 -0.41 -25.15
CA ALA A 2 13.75 -0.41 -24.70
C ALA A 2 13.17 -1.82 -24.85
N GLN A 3 12.33 -2.24 -23.91
CA GLN A 3 11.69 -3.55 -23.91
C GLN A 3 10.17 -3.37 -24.02
N CYS A 4 9.47 -4.25 -24.75
CA CYS A 4 8.02 -4.22 -24.79
C CYS A 4 7.48 -4.84 -23.50
N VAL A 5 6.60 -4.12 -22.78
CA VAL A 5 5.89 -4.66 -21.62
C VAL A 5 4.39 -4.63 -21.90
N GLN A 6 3.72 -5.76 -21.66
CA GLN A 6 2.25 -5.89 -21.70
C GLN A 6 1.67 -6.04 -20.32
N ILE A 7 0.41 -5.63 -20.15
CA ILE A 7 -0.38 -5.89 -18.96
C ILE A 7 -1.22 -7.14 -19.24
N VAL A 8 -0.80 -8.29 -18.69
CA VAL A 8 -1.54 -9.56 -18.77
C VAL A 8 -2.05 -9.88 -17.38
N ASN A 9 -3.37 -10.04 -17.21
CA ASN A 9 -4.00 -10.29 -15.90
C ASN A 9 -3.64 -9.25 -14.82
N GLY A 10 -3.46 -7.98 -15.22
CA GLY A 10 -3.10 -6.90 -14.29
C GLY A 10 -1.65 -6.94 -13.79
N GLN A 11 -0.80 -7.78 -14.39
CA GLN A 11 0.64 -7.86 -14.12
C GLN A 11 1.42 -7.42 -15.35
N PHE A 12 2.52 -6.71 -15.12
CA PHE A 12 3.45 -6.33 -16.17
C PHE A 12 4.28 -7.55 -16.55
N GLN A 13 4.15 -8.00 -17.80
CA GLN A 13 4.92 -9.10 -18.35
C GLN A 13 5.78 -8.57 -19.50
N LEU A 14 7.08 -8.85 -19.40
CA LEU A 14 8.05 -8.55 -20.46
C LEU A 14 7.79 -9.45 -21.66
N ASP A 15 7.71 -8.85 -22.85
CA ASP A 15 7.66 -9.57 -24.10
C ASP A 15 9.05 -9.54 -24.78
N SER A 16 9.40 -10.65 -25.40
CA SER A 16 10.69 -10.86 -26.08
C SER A 16 10.75 -10.23 -27.48
N ALA A 17 9.64 -9.63 -27.93
CA ALA A 17 9.56 -8.95 -29.21
C ALA A 17 10.47 -7.70 -29.27
N SER A 18 11.00 -7.43 -30.46
CA SER A 18 11.81 -6.23 -30.72
C SER A 18 11.03 -4.93 -30.47
N ALA A 19 11.68 -3.90 -29.93
CA ALA A 19 11.06 -2.59 -29.65
C ALA A 19 10.33 -1.95 -30.84
N SER A 20 10.70 -2.32 -32.08
CA SER A 20 10.07 -1.88 -33.33
C SER A 20 8.70 -2.51 -33.60
N SER A 21 8.32 -3.57 -32.90
CA SER A 21 7.06 -4.30 -33.06
C SER A 21 6.09 -4.14 -31.88
N CYS A 22 6.37 -3.21 -30.94
CA CYS A 22 5.51 -2.92 -29.77
C CYS A 22 4.20 -2.19 -30.15
N THR A 23 3.39 -2.67 -31.09
CA THR A 23 2.07 -2.08 -31.37
C THR A 23 1.07 -2.51 -30.30
N GLY A 24 0.71 -1.60 -29.40
CA GLY A 24 -0.21 -1.85 -28.27
C GLY A 24 0.47 -2.14 -26.93
N TYR A 25 1.79 -1.98 -26.85
CA TYR A 25 2.61 -2.22 -25.67
C TYR A 25 3.23 -0.92 -25.16
N LEU A 26 3.55 -0.85 -23.87
CA LEU A 26 4.23 0.29 -23.29
C LEU A 26 5.74 0.09 -23.51
N LEU A 27 6.38 1.04 -24.22
CA LEU A 27 7.83 1.06 -24.41
C LEU A 27 8.47 1.55 -23.12
N LEU A 28 9.01 0.65 -22.33
CA LEU A 28 9.78 1.02 -21.14
C LEU A 28 11.27 0.95 -21.43
N THR A 29 11.99 1.94 -20.91
CA THR A 29 13.44 1.89 -20.81
C THR A 29 13.86 0.91 -19.71
N ALA A 30 15.10 0.40 -19.78
CA ALA A 30 15.60 -0.56 -18.79
C ALA A 30 15.54 -0.03 -17.33
N ASP A 31 15.63 1.28 -17.16
CA ASP A 31 15.54 1.93 -15.84
C ASP A 31 14.10 1.95 -15.30
N GLU A 32 13.12 2.17 -16.18
CA GLU A 32 11.70 2.11 -15.81
C GLU A 32 11.28 0.68 -15.46
N VAL A 33 11.79 -0.34 -16.18
CA VAL A 33 11.53 -1.75 -15.84
C VAL A 33 12.09 -2.11 -14.46
N ALA A 34 13.28 -1.61 -14.09
CA ALA A 34 13.83 -1.81 -12.76
C ALA A 34 12.96 -1.16 -11.67
N LEU A 35 12.38 0.01 -11.96
CA LEU A 35 11.45 0.70 -11.06
C LEU A 35 10.11 -0.02 -10.89
N LEU A 36 9.62 -0.76 -11.90
CA LEU A 36 8.39 -1.55 -11.78
C LEU A 36 8.47 -2.61 -10.69
N HIS A 37 9.66 -3.14 -10.44
CA HIS A 37 9.90 -4.13 -9.37
C HIS A 37 10.11 -3.46 -8.00
N ALA A 38 10.37 -2.15 -7.97
CA ALA A 38 10.61 -1.40 -6.72
C ALA A 38 9.31 -1.06 -5.98
N LEU A 39 8.19 -0.95 -6.70
CA LEU A 39 6.85 -0.79 -6.10
C LEU A 39 6.05 -2.07 -6.32
N PRO A 40 6.07 -3.03 -5.37
CA PRO A 40 5.17 -4.18 -5.46
C PRO A 40 3.73 -3.67 -5.54
N PRO A 41 2.89 -4.24 -6.43
CA PRO A 41 1.50 -3.84 -6.52
C PRO A 41 0.81 -4.19 -5.20
N LEU A 42 0.52 -3.16 -4.40
CA LEU A 42 -0.24 -3.33 -3.17
C LEU A 42 -1.66 -3.77 -3.53
N SER A 43 -2.04 -4.93 -3.04
CA SER A 43 -3.41 -5.42 -3.19
C SER A 43 -4.35 -4.65 -2.25
N VAL A 44 -5.65 -4.64 -2.58
CA VAL A 44 -6.67 -4.03 -1.70
C VAL A 44 -6.66 -4.69 -0.31
N SER A 45 -6.35 -6.00 -0.24
CA SER A 45 -6.17 -6.73 1.02
C SER A 45 -5.00 -6.21 1.85
N ASP A 46 -3.87 -5.85 1.22
CA ASP A 46 -2.73 -5.26 1.93
C ASP A 46 -3.10 -3.90 2.52
N GLY A 47 -3.87 -3.11 1.77
CA GLY A 47 -4.43 -1.84 2.26
C GLY A 47 -5.34 -2.02 3.47
N ALA A 48 -6.19 -3.06 3.49
CA ALA A 48 -7.07 -3.35 4.61
C ALA A 48 -6.30 -3.77 5.87
N LEU A 49 -5.25 -4.58 5.73
CA LEU A 49 -4.38 -4.98 6.84
C LEU A 49 -3.66 -3.78 7.44
N ILE A 50 -3.03 -2.94 6.60
CA ILE A 50 -2.31 -1.75 7.04
C ILE A 50 -3.27 -0.75 7.70
N GLY A 51 -4.42 -0.47 7.06
CA GLY A 51 -5.44 0.43 7.59
C GLY A 51 -6.02 -0.07 8.91
N GLY A 52 -6.29 -1.38 9.02
CA GLY A 52 -6.76 -2.01 10.24
C GLY A 52 -5.78 -1.90 11.40
N ALA A 53 -4.48 -2.09 11.15
CA ALA A 53 -3.44 -1.93 12.17
C ALA A 53 -3.37 -0.48 12.69
N ILE A 54 -3.43 0.51 11.80
CA ILE A 54 -3.41 1.94 12.16
C ILE A 54 -4.63 2.29 13.02
N LEU A 55 -5.83 1.90 12.56
CA LEU A 55 -7.07 2.14 13.29
C LEU A 55 -7.07 1.42 14.65
N GLY A 56 -6.49 0.22 14.73
CA GLY A 56 -6.33 -0.53 15.97
C GLY A 56 -5.48 0.21 17.00
N CYS A 57 -4.32 0.73 16.60
CA CYS A 57 -3.47 1.55 17.46
C CYS A 57 -4.19 2.80 17.96
N TRP A 58 -4.92 3.49 17.08
CA TRP A 58 -5.73 4.66 17.45
C TRP A 58 -6.87 4.32 18.41
N GLY A 59 -7.57 3.21 18.17
CA GLY A 59 -8.63 2.71 19.04
C GLY A 59 -8.12 2.42 20.46
N LEU A 60 -6.97 1.76 20.57
CA LEU A 60 -6.32 1.49 21.86
C LEU A 60 -5.99 2.77 22.61
N ALA A 61 -5.38 3.76 21.94
CA ALA A 61 -5.08 5.06 22.54
C ALA A 61 -6.34 5.77 23.05
N PHE A 62 -7.46 5.68 22.31
CA PHE A 62 -8.73 6.29 22.70
C PHE A 62 -9.34 5.60 23.92
N VAL A 63 -9.29 4.27 23.98
CA VAL A 63 -9.77 3.48 25.13
C VAL A 63 -8.98 3.82 26.39
N PHE A 64 -7.66 3.88 26.32
CA PHE A 64 -6.84 4.27 27.47
C PHE A 64 -7.14 5.70 27.94
N ARG A 65 -7.34 6.63 27.00
CA ARG A 65 -7.72 8.01 27.32
C ARG A 65 -9.09 8.09 28.00
N ALA A 66 -10.06 7.31 27.54
CA ALA A 66 -11.40 7.25 28.14
C ALA A 66 -11.37 6.61 29.53
N ALA A 67 -10.65 5.50 29.69
CA ALA A 67 -10.47 4.81 30.98
C ALA A 67 -9.78 5.72 32.01
N GLY A 68 -8.72 6.42 31.61
CA GLY A 68 -8.05 7.39 32.48
C GLY A 68 -9.00 8.49 32.96
N ARG A 69 -9.80 9.08 32.07
CA ARG A 69 -10.79 10.11 32.47
C ARG A 69 -11.81 9.59 33.47
N LEU A 70 -12.31 8.37 33.29
CA LEU A 70 -13.29 7.78 34.21
C LEU A 70 -12.71 7.49 35.60
N ILE A 71 -11.44 7.08 35.68
CA ILE A 71 -10.76 6.81 36.95
C ILE A 71 -10.46 8.13 37.68
N PHE A 72 -9.83 9.09 37.01
CA PHE A 72 -9.41 10.34 37.63
C PHE A 72 -10.56 11.32 37.94
N GLN A 73 -11.72 11.22 37.28
CA GLN A 73 -12.90 12.02 37.64
C GLN A 73 -13.58 11.55 38.93
N ARG A 74 -13.33 10.31 39.35
CA ARG A 74 -14.01 9.71 40.49
C ARG A 74 -13.36 10.07 41.84
N ASP A 75 -12.06 10.34 41.86
CA ASP A 75 -11.31 10.75 43.06
C ASP A 75 -11.49 12.25 43.42
N GLY A 76 -12.10 13.06 42.54
CA GLY A 76 -12.27 14.51 42.75
C GLY A 76 -13.65 14.95 43.27
N SER A 77 -14.51 14.01 43.69
CA SER A 77 -15.91 14.28 44.11
C SER A 77 -16.13 14.13 45.62
N GLU A 78 -15.07 14.02 46.43
CA GLU A 78 -15.11 13.90 47.89
C GLU A 78 -14.61 15.16 48.63
N GLU A 79 -14.77 16.35 48.03
CA GLU A 79 -14.64 17.64 48.75
C GLU A 79 -15.96 18.40 48.80
#